data_AF-A0A3C1UG00-F1
#
_entry.id   AF-A0A3C1UG00-F1
#
_cell.length_a   1.000
_cell.length_b   1.000
_cell.length_c   1.000
_cell.angle_alpha   90.00
_cell.angle_beta   90.00
_cell.angle_gamma   90.00
#
_symmetry.space_group_name_H-M   'P 1'
#
loop_
_entity.id
_entity.type
_entity.pdbx_description
1 polymer ?
#
loop_
_entity_poly.entity_id
_entity_poly.type
_entity_poly.pdbx_seq_one_letter_code
_entity_poly.pdbx_strand_id
1 'polypeptide(L)'
;NYKDVTSYPVGFEEEIRLYPLDFEEFLWAKGIGENVVEVLRKCYNQEKAVPDFVHKQMSKVYQEFLVIGGMPEVVQKYIDNPDISNAFRAQKSIITTYRDDISHYAEKSAVLVKRVFDA
;
A
#
# COMPACT_ATOMS: atom_id res chain seq x y z
N ASN A 1 -34.32 4.34 -13.13
CA ASN A 1 -34.56 5.18 -11.95
C ASN A 1 -33.34 5.12 -11.06
N TYR A 2 -32.34 5.91 -11.42
CA TYR A 2 -31.13 6.18 -10.65
C TYR A 2 -31.56 6.85 -9.32
N LYS A 3 -31.21 6.26 -8.18
CA LYS A 3 -31.35 6.95 -6.90
C LYS A 3 -30.02 7.62 -6.60
N ASP A 4 -29.99 8.94 -6.79
CA ASP A 4 -28.91 9.80 -6.31
C ASP A 4 -28.62 9.49 -4.84
N VAL A 5 -27.34 9.22 -4.55
CA VAL A 5 -26.81 9.18 -3.20
C VAL A 5 -27.07 10.56 -2.60
N THR A 6 -27.87 10.60 -1.52
CA THR A 6 -28.35 11.85 -0.94
C THR A 6 -27.16 12.56 -0.28
N SER A 7 -26.63 13.55 -1.00
CA SER A 7 -25.60 14.53 -0.60
C SER A 7 -24.30 13.96 -0.02
N TYR A 8 -23.23 13.99 -0.82
CA TYR A 8 -21.90 14.23 -0.25
C TYR A 8 -21.93 15.61 0.45
N PRO A 9 -21.37 15.78 1.65
CA PRO A 9 -21.28 17.07 2.31
C PRO A 9 -20.34 17.99 1.52
N VAL A 10 -20.92 18.67 0.53
CA VAL A 10 -20.25 19.65 -0.32
C VAL A 10 -19.86 20.85 0.53
N GLY A 11 -18.63 20.84 1.06
CA GLY A 11 -18.01 22.00 1.72
C GLY A 11 -17.14 21.72 2.93
N PHE A 12 -17.11 20.50 3.48
CA PHE A 12 -16.35 20.18 4.70
C PHE A 12 -15.32 19.06 4.55
N GLU A 13 -15.22 18.43 3.37
CA GLU A 13 -14.27 17.35 3.11
C GLU A 13 -13.34 17.73 1.96
N GLU A 14 -12.04 17.59 2.18
CA GLU A 14 -11.01 17.72 1.16
C GLU A 14 -10.73 16.33 0.57
N GLU A 15 -11.00 16.16 -0.73
CA GLU A 15 -10.68 14.92 -1.44
C GLU A 15 -9.21 14.92 -1.85
N ILE A 16 -8.41 14.04 -1.24
CA ILE A 16 -7.01 13.83 -1.63
C ILE A 16 -6.91 12.50 -2.36
N ARG A 17 -6.36 12.54 -3.58
CA ARG A 17 -6.03 11.32 -4.33
C ARG A 17 -4.67 10.80 -3.90
N LEU A 18 -4.65 9.60 -3.34
CA LEU A 18 -3.44 8.92 -2.89
C LEU A 18 -3.13 7.74 -3.83
N TYR A 19 -1.83 7.46 -3.99
CA TYR A 19 -1.33 6.29 -4.70
C TYR A 19 -0.64 5.35 -3.70
N PRO A 20 -0.47 4.06 -4.06
CA PRO A 20 0.39 3.17 -3.29
C PRO A 20 1.81 3.74 -3.24
N LEU A 21 2.43 3.64 -2.06
CA LEU A 21 3.80 4.01 -1.82
C LEU A 21 4.73 3.17 -2.70
N ASP A 22 5.72 3.82 -3.29
CA ASP A 22 6.84 3.12 -3.87
C ASP A 22 7.84 2.65 -2.79
N PHE A 23 8.92 2.00 -3.23
CA PHE A 23 9.92 1.50 -2.28
C PHE A 23 10.68 2.65 -1.58
N GLU A 24 10.94 3.78 -2.26
CA GLU A 24 11.64 4.91 -1.65
C GLU A 24 10.77 5.55 -0.55
N GLU A 25 9.48 5.74 -0.80
CA GLU A 25 8.52 6.21 0.20
C GLU A 25 8.36 5.24 1.37
N PHE A 26 8.43 3.93 1.12
CA PHE A 26 8.46 2.93 2.19
C PHE A 26 9.72 3.03 3.07
N LEU A 27 10.88 3.34 2.48
CA LEU A 27 12.11 3.59 3.25
C LEU A 27 11.97 4.83 4.13
N TRP A 28 11.36 5.90 3.62
CA TRP A 28 11.06 7.10 4.40
C TRP A 28 10.13 6.79 5.57
N ALA A 29 9.06 6.02 5.33
CA ALA A 29 8.12 5.60 6.36
C ALA A 29 8.80 4.75 7.46
N LYS A 30 9.79 3.91 7.10
CA LYS A 30 10.62 3.17 8.07
C LYS A 30 11.66 4.03 8.80
N GLY A 31 11.79 5.31 8.48
CA GLY A 31 12.80 6.19 9.06
C GLY A 31 14.23 5.92 8.56
N ILE A 32 14.37 5.27 7.41
CA ILE A 32 15.68 5.05 6.78
C ILE A 32 16.10 6.38 6.14
N GLY A 33 17.14 6.99 6.70
CA GLY A 33 17.60 8.32 6.29
C GLY A 33 18.11 8.38 4.85
N GLU A 34 17.96 9.55 4.24
CA GLU A 34 18.36 9.84 2.85
C GLU A 34 19.82 9.46 2.55
N ASN A 35 20.70 9.53 3.54
CA ASN A 35 22.11 9.14 3.42
C ASN A 35 22.28 7.70 2.88
N VAL A 36 21.42 6.76 3.30
CA VAL A 36 21.51 5.36 2.83
C VAL A 36 21.06 5.25 1.38
N VAL A 37 19.98 5.94 1.03
CA VAL A 37 19.48 6.02 -0.35
C VAL A 37 20.53 6.66 -1.26
N GLU A 38 21.22 7.69 -0.80
CA GLU A 38 22.30 8.35 -1.53
C GLU A 38 23.49 7.42 -1.77
N VAL A 39 23.88 6.60 -0.78
CA VAL A 39 24.93 5.57 -0.94
C VAL A 39 24.52 4.56 -2.02
N LEU A 40 23.29 4.07 -1.99
CA LEU A 40 22.79 3.15 -3.02
C LEU A 40 22.81 3.79 -4.41
N ARG A 41 22.35 5.04 -4.52
CA ARG A 41 22.31 5.82 -5.76
C ARG A 41 23.73 6.06 -6.31
N LYS A 42 24.70 6.37 -5.44
CA LYS A 42 26.12 6.52 -5.80
C LYS A 42 26.73 5.21 -6.31
N CYS A 43 26.50 4.09 -5.62
CA CYS A 43 26.96 2.77 -6.07
C CYS A 43 26.38 2.41 -7.43
N TYR A 44 25.07 2.64 -7.63
CA TYR A 44 24.40 2.40 -8.91
C TYR A 44 25.01 3.24 -10.05
N ASN A 45 25.11 4.56 -9.86
CA ASN A 45 25.64 5.47 -10.88
C ASN A 45 27.11 5.23 -11.24
N GLN A 46 27.90 4.70 -10.30
CA GLN A 46 29.31 4.40 -10.50
C GLN A 46 29.55 2.94 -10.92
N GLU A 47 28.49 2.15 -11.09
CA GLU A 47 28.56 0.70 -11.36
C GLU A 47 29.45 -0.06 -10.37
N LYS A 48 29.40 0.36 -9.10
CA LYS A 48 30.17 -0.24 -8.01
C LYS A 48 29.27 -1.11 -7.14
N ALA A 49 29.86 -2.17 -6.60
CA ALA A 49 29.20 -2.99 -5.60
C ALA A 49 28.78 -2.14 -4.40
N VAL A 50 27.55 -2.35 -3.92
CA VAL A 50 27.08 -1.79 -2.66
C VAL A 50 27.82 -2.49 -1.52
N PRO A 51 28.29 -1.77 -0.48
CA PRO A 51 28.91 -2.40 0.68
C PRO A 51 28.02 -3.51 1.26
N ASP A 52 28.59 -4.70 1.51
CA ASP A 52 27.85 -5.91 1.88
C ASP A 52 26.87 -5.71 3.04
N PHE A 53 27.29 -4.96 4.07
CA PHE A 53 26.44 -4.65 5.20
C PHE A 53 25.18 -3.87 4.77
N VAL A 54 25.34 -2.84 3.94
CA VAL A 54 24.22 -2.03 3.42
C VAL A 54 23.35 -2.89 2.52
N HIS A 55 23.94 -3.65 1.60
CA HIS A 55 23.22 -4.54 0.70
C HIS A 55 22.34 -5.51 1.49
N LYS A 56 22.91 -6.21 2.49
CA LYS A 56 22.17 -7.18 3.31
C LYS A 56 21.01 -6.56 4.08
N GLN A 57 21.18 -5.36 4.63
CA GLN A 57 20.10 -4.67 5.33
C GLN A 57 19.00 -4.23 4.36
N MET A 58 19.36 -3.63 3.23
CA MET A 58 18.40 -3.16 2.24
C MET A 58 17.65 -4.31 1.58
N SER A 59 18.29 -5.46 1.35
CA SER A 59 17.61 -6.66 0.86
C SER A 59 16.54 -7.17 1.82
N LYS A 60 16.77 -7.11 3.15
CA LYS A 60 15.74 -7.47 4.14
C LYS A 60 14.56 -6.50 4.07
N VAL A 61 14.85 -5.21 4.04
CA VAL A 61 13.80 -4.18 3.96
C VAL A 61 13.00 -4.30 2.66
N TYR A 62 13.68 -4.63 1.55
CA TYR A 62 13.02 -4.89 0.28
C TYR A 62 12.12 -6.13 0.34
N GLN A 63 12.55 -7.22 0.99
CA GLN A 63 11.70 -8.39 1.21
C GLN A 63 10.47 -8.06 2.06
N GLU A 64 10.61 -7.22 3.09
CA GLU A 64 9.46 -6.71 3.85
C GLU A 64 8.51 -5.95 2.92
N PHE A 65 9.01 -5.02 2.10
CA PHE A 65 8.19 -4.27 1.15
C PHE A 65 7.44 -5.19 0.17
N LEU A 66 8.06 -6.27 -0.31
CA LEU A 66 7.40 -7.22 -1.21
C LEU A 66 6.20 -7.93 -0.56
N VAL A 67 6.23 -8.11 0.76
CA VAL A 67 5.13 -8.76 1.52
C VAL A 67 4.06 -7.75 1.91
N ILE A 68 4.48 -6.57 2.37
CA ILE A 68 3.60 -5.52 2.87
C ILE A 68 2.92 -4.75 1.72
N GLY A 69 3.66 -4.51 0.63
CA GLY A 69 3.25 -3.67 -0.49
C GLY A 69 3.28 -2.18 -0.17
N GLY A 70 2.72 -1.38 -1.07
CA GLY A 70 2.69 0.09 -0.97
C GLY A 70 1.38 0.67 -0.42
N MET A 71 0.41 -0.13 -0.01
CA MET A 71 -0.90 0.41 0.37
C MET A 71 -0.79 1.23 1.67
N PRO A 72 -1.15 2.54 1.69
CA PRO A 72 -0.82 3.43 2.81
C PRO A 72 -1.30 2.93 4.18
N GLU A 73 -2.53 2.41 4.27
CA GLU A 73 -3.07 1.86 5.52
C GLU A 73 -2.27 0.64 6.01
N VAL A 74 -1.86 -0.22 5.08
CA VAL A 74 -1.11 -1.45 5.40
C VAL A 74 0.31 -1.09 5.84
N VAL A 75 0.97 -0.17 5.12
CA VAL A 75 2.29 0.34 5.48
C VAL A 75 2.25 0.98 6.86
N GLN A 76 1.30 1.89 7.11
CA GLN A 76 1.17 2.56 8.40
C GLN A 76 1.03 1.55 9.56
N LYS A 77 0.13 0.58 9.43
CA LYS A 77 -0.05 -0.48 10.45
C LYS A 77 1.23 -1.28 10.71
N TYR A 78 2.00 -1.57 9.66
CA TYR A 78 3.26 -2.29 9.78
C TYR A 78 4.36 -1.43 10.44
N ILE A 79 4.41 -0.13 10.14
CA ILE A 79 5.35 0.81 10.78
C ILE A 79 5.03 0.97 12.27
N ASP A 80 3.74 1.15 12.60
CA ASP A 80 3.28 1.35 13.98
C ASP A 80 3.52 0.10 14.85
N ASN A 81 3.31 -1.08 14.28
CA ASN A 81 3.55 -2.36 14.93
C ASN A 81 4.10 -3.38 13.91
N PRO A 82 5.42 -3.65 13.91
CA PRO A 82 6.10 -4.55 12.96
C PRO A 82 5.69 -6.03 13.08
N ASP A 83 4.43 -6.34 12.78
CA ASP A 83 3.85 -7.67 12.72
C ASP A 83 3.22 -7.89 11.35
N ILE A 84 3.84 -8.79 10.57
CA ILE A 84 3.40 -9.19 9.23
C ILE A 84 1.95 -9.72 9.26
N SER A 85 1.54 -10.36 10.35
CA SER A 85 0.19 -10.89 10.52
C SER A 85 -0.86 -9.77 10.54
N ASN A 86 -0.54 -8.63 11.15
CA ASN A 86 -1.43 -7.48 11.22
C ASN A 86 -1.51 -6.76 9.87
N ALA A 87 -0.40 -6.65 9.15
CA ALA A 87 -0.40 -6.16 7.78
C ALA A 87 -1.27 -7.04 6.86
N PHE A 88 -1.14 -8.37 6.96
CA PHE A 88 -1.96 -9.30 6.19
C PHE A 88 -3.45 -9.20 6.53
N ARG A 89 -3.79 -9.01 7.80
CA ARG A 89 -5.18 -8.75 8.23
C ARG A 89 -5.71 -7.46 7.62
N ALA A 90 -4.90 -6.40 7.57
CA ALA A 90 -5.28 -5.13 6.96
C ALA A 90 -5.52 -5.28 5.45
N GLN A 91 -4.59 -5.91 4.72
CA GLN A 91 -4.75 -6.23 3.30
C GLN A 91 -6.05 -6.98 3.02
N LYS A 92 -6.33 -8.03 3.81
CA LYS A 92 -7.55 -8.83 3.67
C LYS A 92 -8.81 -8.04 4.00
N SER A 93 -8.76 -7.18 5.02
CA SER A 93 -9.85 -6.28 5.36
C SER A 93 -10.19 -5.37 4.18
N ILE A 94 -9.18 -4.76 3.56
CA ILE A 94 -9.35 -3.84 2.44
C ILE A 94 -9.98 -4.58 1.24
N ILE A 95 -9.46 -5.75 0.87
CA ILE A 95 -10.05 -6.58 -0.21
C ILE A 95 -11.51 -6.95 0.10
N THR A 96 -11.83 -7.23 1.36
CA THR A 96 -13.19 -7.58 1.78
C THR A 96 -14.12 -6.37 1.68
N THR A 97 -13.68 -5.20 2.13
CA THR A 97 -14.44 -3.95 1.99
C THR A 97 -14.73 -3.63 0.53
N TYR A 98 -13.72 -3.71 -0.35
CA TYR A 98 -13.93 -3.52 -1.79
C TYR A 98 -14.94 -4.51 -2.37
N ARG A 99 -14.87 -5.79 -1.98
CA ARG A 99 -15.83 -6.82 -2.41
C ARG A 99 -17.26 -6.47 -1.98
N ASP A 100 -17.42 -6.04 -0.73
CA ASP A 100 -18.73 -5.71 -0.17
C ASP A 100 -19.30 -4.44 -0.84
N ASP A 101 -18.48 -3.40 -1.02
CA ASP A 101 -18.87 -2.16 -1.69
C ASP A 101 -19.30 -2.40 -3.14
N ILE A 102 -18.50 -3.13 -3.92
CA ILE A 102 -18.82 -3.45 -5.32
C ILE A 102 -20.16 -4.19 -5.41
N SER A 103 -20.45 -5.09 -4.45
CA SER A 103 -21.74 -5.80 -4.42
C SER A 103 -22.92 -4.87 -4.10
N HIS A 104 -22.71 -3.84 -3.29
CA HIS A 104 -23.72 -2.83 -2.95
C HIS A 104 -24.10 -1.98 -4.17
N TYR A 105 -23.12 -1.58 -4.99
CA TYR A 105 -23.35 -0.77 -6.19
C TYR A 105 -23.87 -1.56 -7.40
N ALA A 106 -23.76 -2.89 -7.39
CA ALA A 106 -24.12 -3.73 -8.53
C ALA A 106 -25.62 -4.10 -8.61
N GLU A 107 -26.46 -3.66 -7.66
CA GLU A 107 -27.92 -3.92 -7.59
C GLU A 107 -28.31 -5.36 -8.02
N LYS A 108 -28.92 -5.53 -9.20
CA LYS A 108 -29.41 -6.82 -9.75
C LYS A 108 -28.28 -7.75 -10.22
N SER A 109 -27.08 -7.23 -10.42
CA SER A 109 -25.91 -7.96 -10.90
C SER A 109 -24.91 -8.29 -9.79
N ALA A 110 -25.22 -7.99 -8.53
CA ALA A 110 -24.31 -8.19 -7.39
C ALA A 110 -23.70 -9.60 -7.32
N VAL A 111 -24.51 -10.64 -7.61
CA VAL A 111 -24.04 -12.04 -7.62
C VAL A 111 -23.04 -12.30 -8.75
N LEU A 112 -23.25 -11.71 -9.93
CA LEU A 112 -22.35 -11.85 -11.08
C LEU A 112 -21.04 -11.10 -10.84
N VAL A 113 -21.11 -9.87 -10.34
CA VAL A 113 -19.92 -9.05 -10.10
C VAL A 113 -19.05 -9.67 -9.00
N LYS A 114 -19.67 -10.19 -7.93
CA LYS A 114 -18.94 -10.93 -6.88
C LYS A 114 -18.24 -12.17 -7.45
N ARG A 115 -18.89 -12.94 -8.32
CA ARG A 115 -18.25 -14.10 -8.98
C ARG A 115 -17.06 -13.72 -9.84
N VAL A 116 -17.10 -12.58 -10.53
CA VAL A 116 -15.97 -12.09 -11.33
C VAL A 116 -14.82 -11.61 -10.43
N PHE A 117 -15.13 -10.94 -9.33
CA PHE A 117 -14.12 -10.52 -8.35
C PHE A 117 -13.45 -11.70 -7.64
N ASP A 118 -14.16 -12.82 -7.52
CA ASP A 118 -13.73 -14.03 -6.81
C ASP A 118 -13.01 -15.08 -7.68
N ALA A 119 -13.07 -14.91 -9.00
CA ALA A 119 -12.49 -15.80 -10.00
C ALA A 119 -10.98 -15.57 -10.18
#